data_AF-A0A6I3U5V3-F1
#
_entry.id   AF-A0A6I3U5V3-F1
#
_cell.length_a   1.000
_cell.length_b   1.000
_cell.length_c   1.000
_cell.angle_alpha   90.00
_cell.angle_beta   90.00
_cell.angle_gamma   90.00
#
_symmetry.space_group_name_H-M   'P 1'
#
loop_
_entity.id
_entity.type
_entity.pdbx_description
1 polymer ?
#
loop_
_entity_poly.entity_id
_entity_poly.type
_entity_poly.pdbx_seq_one_letter_code
_entity_poly.pdbx_strand_id
1 'polypeptide(L)'
;MRWDYYKIFKKIREDKHLSQTQVAGKMVSRQSVAAFESNKATPKFENMEYLLRQMDMTFAEFQYICDYYQPNERMNIMMKLQELTTLMT
;
A
#
# COMPACT_ATOMS: atom_id res chain seq x y z
N MET A 1 -7.46 5.65 -11.00
CA MET A 1 -7.40 5.13 -9.63
C MET A 1 -8.15 3.81 -9.57
N ARG A 2 -7.46 2.71 -9.24
CA ARG A 2 -8.12 1.42 -8.97
C ARG A 2 -8.83 1.53 -7.63
N TRP A 3 -10.13 1.21 -7.58
CA TRP A 3 -10.91 1.22 -6.35
C TRP A 3 -10.85 -0.13 -5.60
N ASP A 4 -10.05 -1.08 -6.07
CA ASP A 4 -9.92 -2.44 -5.53
C ASP A 4 -8.71 -2.61 -4.59
N TYR A 5 -8.44 -1.60 -3.76
CA TYR A 5 -7.37 -1.59 -2.76
C TYR A 5 -7.31 -2.86 -1.90
N TYR A 6 -8.47 -3.42 -1.55
CA TYR A 6 -8.57 -4.67 -0.80
C TYR A 6 -7.98 -5.88 -1.54
N LYS A 7 -8.12 -5.93 -2.88
CA LYS A 7 -7.52 -7.01 -3.70
C LYS A 7 -6.02 -6.84 -3.80
N ILE A 8 -5.56 -5.61 -3.98
CA ILE A 8 -4.13 -5.30 -4.07
C ILE A 8 -3.44 -5.62 -2.74
N PHE A 9 -4.02 -5.18 -1.61
CA PHE A 9 -3.55 -5.52 -0.29
C PHE A 9 -3.46 -7.03 -0.08
N LYS A 10 -4.56 -7.76 -0.41
CA LYS A 10 -4.60 -9.22 -0.30
C LYS A 10 -3.50 -9.88 -1.13
N LYS A 11 -3.33 -9.43 -2.38
CA LYS A 11 -2.31 -9.95 -3.29
C LYS A 11 -0.90 -9.72 -2.76
N ILE A 12 -0.58 -8.51 -2.29
CA ILE A 12 0.72 -8.20 -1.70
C ILE A 12 1.00 -9.09 -0.48
N ARG A 13 0.00 -9.28 0.39
CA ARG A 13 0.11 -10.17 1.55
C ARG A 13 0.45 -11.60 1.13
N GLU A 14 -0.27 -12.13 0.15
CA GLU A 14 -0.12 -13.51 -0.35
C GLU A 14 1.21 -13.71 -1.07
N ASP A 15 1.63 -12.73 -1.89
CA ASP A 15 2.93 -12.72 -2.57
C ASP A 15 4.10 -12.65 -1.57
N LYS A 16 3.91 -12.02 -0.40
CA LYS A 16 4.87 -12.02 0.73
C LYS A 16 4.72 -13.24 1.65
N HIS A 17 3.87 -14.21 1.32
CA HIS A 17 3.62 -15.44 2.08
C HIS A 17 3.19 -15.22 3.53
N LEU A 18 2.46 -14.12 3.80
CA LEU A 18 1.95 -13.80 5.14
C LEU A 18 0.50 -14.26 5.28
N SER A 19 0.16 -14.87 6.42
CA SER A 19 -1.23 -15.15 6.79
C SER A 19 -1.94 -13.88 7.27
N GLN A 20 -3.29 -13.89 7.25
CA GLN A 20 -4.10 -12.80 7.82
C GLN A 20 -3.76 -12.56 9.30
N THR A 21 -3.48 -13.62 10.06
CA THR A 21 -3.14 -13.52 11.49
C THR A 21 -1.78 -12.84 11.69
N GLN A 22 -0.79 -13.17 10.86
CA GLN A 22 0.53 -12.52 10.93
C GLN A 22 0.45 -11.02 10.64
N VAL A 23 -0.33 -10.62 9.63
CA VAL A 23 -0.52 -9.19 9.29
C VAL A 23 -1.39 -8.47 10.30
N ALA A 24 -2.41 -9.13 10.86
CA ALA A 24 -3.26 -8.56 11.90
C ALA A 24 -2.47 -8.24 13.18
N GLY A 25 -1.45 -9.05 13.48
CA GLY A 25 -0.55 -8.84 14.60
C GLY A 25 -1.29 -8.72 15.94
N LYS A 26 -1.01 -7.66 16.69
CA LYS A 26 -1.62 -7.41 18.02
C LYS A 26 -2.67 -6.31 18.01
N MET A 27 -2.65 -5.43 17.01
CA MET A 27 -3.49 -4.22 16.99
C MET A 27 -4.81 -4.44 16.25
N VAL A 28 -4.84 -5.34 15.27
CA VAL A 28 -6.01 -5.61 14.44
C VAL A 28 -6.41 -7.07 14.63
N SER A 29 -7.71 -7.38 14.55
CA SER A 29 -8.16 -8.77 14.57
C SER A 29 -7.98 -9.41 13.18
N ARG A 30 -7.71 -10.71 13.14
CA ARG A 30 -7.67 -11.48 11.88
C ARG A 30 -8.99 -11.33 11.10
N GLN A 31 -10.12 -11.26 11.79
CA GLN A 31 -11.45 -11.07 11.20
C GLN A 31 -11.57 -9.71 10.50
N SER A 32 -11.03 -8.63 11.08
CA SER A 32 -11.03 -7.32 10.44
C SER A 32 -10.19 -7.31 9.16
N VAL A 33 -9.04 -8.00 9.15
CA VAL A 33 -8.25 -8.19 7.91
C VAL A 33 -9.06 -8.95 6.86
N ALA A 34 -9.70 -10.05 7.23
CA ALA A 34 -10.55 -10.82 6.32
C ALA A 34 -11.74 -10.01 5.77
N ALA A 35 -12.37 -9.18 6.62
CA ALA A 35 -13.45 -8.29 6.22
C ALA A 35 -12.97 -7.23 5.21
N PHE A 36 -11.77 -6.67 5.42
CA PHE A 36 -11.17 -5.76 4.46
C PHE A 36 -10.89 -6.45 3.13
N GLU A 37 -10.18 -7.59 3.13
CA GLU A 37 -9.82 -8.33 1.91
C GLU A 37 -11.03 -8.85 1.11
N SER A 38 -12.20 -8.92 1.74
CA SER A 38 -13.48 -9.27 1.10
C SER A 38 -14.36 -8.07 0.77
N ASN A 39 -13.82 -6.85 0.87
CA ASN A 39 -14.52 -5.59 0.63
C ASN A 39 -15.77 -5.37 1.50
N LYS A 40 -15.79 -5.96 2.70
CA LYS A 40 -16.90 -5.83 3.66
C LYS A 40 -16.69 -4.71 4.68
N ALA A 41 -15.45 -4.27 4.86
CA ALA A 41 -15.10 -3.19 5.78
C ALA A 41 -13.86 -2.44 5.29
N THR A 42 -13.74 -1.16 5.64
CA THR A 42 -12.54 -0.36 5.38
C THR A 42 -11.84 -0.07 6.71
N PRO A 43 -10.55 -0.39 6.87
CA PRO A 43 -9.82 -0.05 8.08
C PRO A 43 -9.69 1.47 8.24
N LYS A 44 -9.66 1.94 9.49
CA LYS A 44 -9.23 3.32 9.79
C LYS A 44 -7.79 3.53 9.34
N PHE A 45 -7.40 4.79 9.16
CA PHE A 45 -6.06 5.15 8.71
C PHE A 45 -4.96 4.51 9.57
N GLU A 46 -5.02 4.61 10.90
CA GLU A 46 -3.98 4.05 11.77
C GLU A 46 -3.87 2.53 11.63
N ASN A 47 -5.01 1.85 11.48
CA ASN A 47 -5.04 0.40 11.25
C ASN A 47 -4.47 0.04 9.89
N MET A 48 -4.78 0.80 8.83
CA MET A 48 -4.22 0.55 7.50
C MET A 48 -2.70 0.74 7.51
N GLU A 49 -2.20 1.81 8.12
CA GLU A 49 -0.76 2.04 8.27
C GLU A 49 -0.08 0.90 9.05
N TYR A 50 -0.68 0.47 10.17
CA TYR A 50 -0.18 -0.65 10.94
C TYR A 50 -0.08 -1.94 10.12
N LEU A 51 -1.15 -2.28 9.39
CA LEU A 51 -1.21 -3.49 8.56
C LEU A 51 -0.16 -3.46 7.44
N LEU A 52 0.02 -2.32 6.76
CA LEU A 52 1.04 -2.16 5.73
C LEU A 52 2.45 -2.34 6.31
N ARG A 53 2.74 -1.79 7.49
CA ARG A 53 4.02 -2.00 8.17
C ARG A 53 4.28 -3.46 8.52
N GLN A 54 3.27 -4.25 8.87
CA GLN A 54 3.44 -5.70 9.09
C GLN A 54 3.84 -6.45 7.80
N MET A 55 3.61 -5.84 6.64
CA MET A 55 4.02 -6.36 5.34
C MET A 55 5.28 -5.67 4.81
N ASP A 56 6.02 -4.92 5.64
CA ASP A 56 7.20 -4.14 5.24
C ASP A 56 6.90 -3.25 4.03
N MET A 57 5.88 -2.39 4.20
CA MET A 57 5.39 -1.49 3.17
C MET A 57 4.88 -0.20 3.80
N THR A 58 5.17 0.93 3.16
CA THR A 58 4.62 2.23 3.50
C THR A 58 3.32 2.50 2.75
N PHE A 59 2.53 3.46 3.23
CA PHE A 59 1.32 3.90 2.52
C PHE A 59 1.62 4.45 1.12
N ALA A 60 2.75 5.14 0.96
CA ALA A 60 3.17 5.70 -0.33
C ALA A 60 3.49 4.60 -1.35
N GLU A 61 4.21 3.55 -0.95
CA GLU A 61 4.50 2.40 -1.82
C GLU A 61 3.24 1.64 -2.19
N PHE A 62 2.35 1.41 -1.21
CA PHE A 62 1.06 0.79 -1.46
C PHE A 62 0.24 1.60 -2.48
N GLN A 63 0.16 2.91 -2.30
CA GLN A 63 -0.56 3.80 -3.20
C GLN A 63 0.05 3.81 -4.61
N TYR A 64 1.38 3.82 -4.73
CA TYR A 64 2.07 3.73 -6.01
C TYR A 64 1.70 2.45 -6.77
N ILE A 65 1.61 1.31 -6.09
CA ILE A 65 1.14 0.05 -6.69
C ILE A 65 -0.34 0.15 -7.12
N CYS A 66 -1.19 0.77 -6.28
CA CYS A 66 -2.60 0.98 -6.58
C CYS A 66 -2.83 1.89 -7.80
N ASP A 67 -1.92 2.82 -8.03
CA ASP A 67 -1.92 3.74 -9.16
C ASP A 67 -1.20 3.17 -10.40
N TYR A 68 -1.10 1.84 -10.55
CA TYR A 68 -0.44 1.17 -11.69
C TYR A 68 1.02 1.57 -11.88
N TYR A 69 1.75 1.73 -10.77
CA TYR A 69 3.14 2.18 -10.81
C TYR A 69 3.29 3.55 -11.50
N GLN A 70 2.24 4.37 -11.48
CA GLN A 70 2.32 5.75 -11.98
C GLN A 70 2.85 6.66 -10.88
N PRO A 71 3.80 7.55 -11.21
CA PRO A 71 4.32 8.53 -10.27
C PRO A 71 3.22 9.48 -9.78
N ASN A 72 3.17 9.71 -8.47
CA ASN A 72 2.35 10.78 -7.90
C ASN A 72 2.97 12.16 -8.22
N GLU A 73 2.23 13.24 -7.93
CA GLU A 73 2.67 14.61 -8.25
C GLU A 73 4.04 14.96 -7.66
N ARG A 74 4.31 14.58 -6.41
CA ARG A 74 5.62 14.76 -5.78
C ARG A 74 6.72 14.05 -6.57
N MET A 75 6.48 12.81 -6.99
CA MET A 75 7.42 12.03 -7.80
C MET A 75 7.64 12.68 -9.18
N ASN A 76 6.57 13.16 -9.82
CA ASN A 76 6.65 13.89 -11.08
C ASN A 76 7.49 15.17 -10.96
N ILE A 77 7.33 15.93 -9.87
CA ILE A 77 8.15 17.11 -9.59
C ILE A 77 9.61 16.72 -9.42
N MET A 78 9.90 15.68 -8.62
CA MET A 78 11.26 15.17 -8.45
C MET A 78 11.91 14.73 -9.76
N MET A 79 11.17 14.00 -10.60
CA MET A 79 11.67 13.54 -11.91
C MET A 79 12.01 14.73 -12.82
N LYS A 80 11.12 15.72 -12.90
CA LYS A 80 11.38 16.97 -13.66
C LYS A 80 12.63 17.70 -13.15
N LEU A 81 12.82 17.78 -11.83
CA LEU A 81 14.03 18.39 -11.24
C LEU A 81 15.29 17.61 -11.59
N GLN A 82 15.25 16.27 -11.57
CA GLN A 82 16.38 15.44 -11.99
C GLN A 82 16.72 15.61 -13.47
N GLU A 83 15.72 15.59 -14.36
CA GLU A 83 15.91 15.85 -15.79
C GLU A 83 16.60 17.19 -16.03
N LEU A 84 16.13 18.26 -15.39
CA LEU A 84 16.74 19.59 -15.50
C LEU A 84 18.20 19.59 -15.01
N THR A 85 18.50 18.88 -13.93
CA THR A 85 19.87 18.81 -13.38
C THR A 85 20.81 18.04 -14.30
N THR A 86 20.31 16.97 -14.94
CA THR A 86 21.09 16.14 -15.87
C THR A 86 21.38 16.84 -17.19
N LEU A 87 20.51 17.78 -17.60
CA LEU A 87 20.72 18.63 -18.79
C LEU A 87 21.75 19.76 -18.56
N MET A 88 22.10 20.06 -17.30
CA MET A 88 23.06 21.12 -16.95
C MET A 88 24.48 20.61 -16.68
N THR A 89 24.72 19.30 -16.78
CA THR A 89 26.03 18.63 -16.66
C THR A 89 26.47 18.08 -17.99
#